data_AF-A0AAN7LRK5-F1
#
_entry.id   AF-A0AAN7LRK5-F1
#
_cell.length_a   1.000
_cell.length_b   1.000
_cell.length_c   1.000
_cell.angle_alpha   90.00
_cell.angle_beta   90.00
_cell.angle_gamma   90.00
#
_symmetry.space_group_name_H-M   'P 1'
#
loop_
_entity.id
_entity.type
_entity.pdbx_description
1 polymer ?
#
loop_
_entity_poly.entity_id
_entity_poly.type
_entity_poly.pdbx_seq_one_letter_code
_entity_poly.pdbx_strand_id
1 'polypeptide(L)'
;MEGKCAFNYEKIIIGFAFIVCQFLSVRGDVHYYDFVLKEINVTKLCVNKTILTVNGLFPGPVIRVHKGDTVFVNVTNEGNYGVTIHWHGVKQPRNPWSDGPVFITQCPIQSGSNFTYKVIFSDEEGTLWWHAHSDWTRSTVHGAIVILPEEGTSYPFPEPHGEEVIVLGSWYTGDLNMEVNEDLEEGADIPHSSGFLINGELGDFANCSRETTYRLSVDYGKTYLLRIVNAVSDDQIFFAIAEHNLTVVGLDASYVKPFVTSYIMISPGQTMDVLLTANRPLGHYYMASREFLTEEANQDHNNGSAIIEYCGDYNFSSSPIFPHELPQILDMKAALRFTGFIRSLANEDYPVDIPMNITTRMFITVSMGELCKNRTDCDVNAGPNNILVSSLNNISWANPTVNVLEAYYRQVNTLLP
;
A
#
# COMPACT_ATOMS: atom_id res chain seq x y z
N MET A 1 -28.50 33.19 -66.93
CA MET A 1 -27.36 32.30 -66.62
C MET A 1 -26.91 32.70 -65.22
N GLU A 2 -27.35 31.93 -64.23
CA GLU A 2 -26.46 31.12 -63.36
C GLU A 2 -25.80 31.99 -62.28
N GLY A 3 -25.86 31.72 -60.98
CA GLY A 3 -26.46 30.64 -60.22
C GLY A 3 -26.66 31.10 -58.77
N LYS A 4 -27.69 30.56 -58.11
CA LYS A 4 -27.91 30.77 -56.68
C LYS A 4 -27.03 29.77 -55.92
N CYS A 5 -26.01 30.26 -55.20
CA CYS A 5 -25.37 29.50 -54.13
C CYS A 5 -26.35 29.40 -52.96
N ALA A 6 -27.04 28.27 -52.85
CA ALA A 6 -27.76 27.90 -51.64
C ALA A 6 -26.74 27.37 -50.63
N PHE A 7 -26.37 28.21 -49.65
CA PHE A 7 -25.63 27.76 -48.48
C PHE A 7 -26.54 26.85 -47.65
N ASN A 8 -26.15 25.58 -47.54
CA ASN A 8 -26.94 24.52 -46.94
C ASN A 8 -26.77 24.55 -45.42
N TYR A 9 -27.58 25.37 -44.74
CA TYR A 9 -27.54 25.56 -43.28
C TYR A 9 -27.91 24.30 -42.47
N GLU A 10 -28.51 23.28 -43.08
CA GLU A 10 -28.94 22.06 -42.38
C GLU A 10 -27.78 21.12 -42.03
N LYS A 11 -26.64 21.17 -42.74
CA LYS A 11 -25.49 20.28 -42.44
C LYS A 11 -24.60 20.77 -41.30
N ILE A 12 -24.66 22.05 -40.93
CA ILE A 12 -23.83 22.61 -39.85
C ILE A 12 -24.46 22.33 -38.48
N ILE A 13 -25.79 22.28 -38.39
CA ILE A 13 -26.51 22.03 -37.13
C ILE A 13 -26.40 20.55 -36.70
N ILE A 14 -26.40 19.62 -37.66
CA ILE A 14 -26.24 18.18 -37.38
C ILE A 14 -24.79 17.85 -36.96
N GLY A 15 -23.79 18.53 -37.52
CA GLY A 15 -22.39 18.40 -37.11
C GLY A 15 -22.12 18.91 -35.69
N PHE A 16 -22.77 20.00 -35.29
CA PHE A 16 -22.65 20.52 -33.91
C PHE A 16 -23.38 19.63 -32.88
N ALA A 17 -24.53 19.06 -33.23
CA ALA A 17 -25.23 18.12 -32.35
C ALA A 17 -24.44 16.82 -32.11
N PHE A 18 -23.68 16.34 -33.11
CA PHE A 18 -22.84 15.15 -32.96
C PHE A 18 -21.56 15.39 -32.15
N ILE A 19 -21.00 16.61 -32.15
CA ILE A 19 -19.83 16.97 -31.35
C ILE A 19 -20.21 17.24 -29.88
N VAL A 20 -21.43 17.73 -29.61
CA VAL A 20 -21.91 17.94 -28.24
C VAL A 20 -22.31 16.62 -27.56
N CYS A 21 -22.72 15.60 -28.31
CA CYS A 21 -23.09 14.29 -27.76
C CYS A 21 -21.90 13.35 -27.46
N GLN A 22 -20.67 13.73 -27.82
CA GLN A 22 -19.45 12.98 -27.45
C GLN A 22 -18.81 13.45 -26.14
N PHE A 23 -19.37 14.47 -25.48
CA PHE A 23 -19.11 14.73 -24.07
C PHE A 23 -20.13 13.95 -23.23
N LEU A 24 -20.11 12.62 -23.34
CA LEU A 24 -20.41 11.82 -22.16
C LEU A 24 -19.28 12.13 -21.19
N SER A 25 -19.48 13.17 -20.38
CA SER A 25 -18.60 13.50 -19.27
C SER A 25 -18.42 12.22 -18.47
N VAL A 26 -17.21 11.68 -18.44
CA VAL A 26 -16.78 10.77 -17.37
C VAL A 26 -17.03 11.54 -16.09
N ARG A 27 -18.10 11.19 -15.38
CA ARG A 27 -18.61 11.97 -14.26
C ARG A 27 -18.04 11.34 -13.00
N GLY A 28 -16.74 11.53 -12.79
CA GLY A 28 -16.13 11.28 -11.49
C GLY A 28 -16.61 12.34 -10.51
N ASP A 29 -16.97 11.93 -9.30
CA ASP A 29 -17.31 12.82 -8.23
C ASP A 29 -16.05 13.44 -7.60
N VAL A 30 -16.25 14.55 -6.90
CA VAL A 30 -15.17 15.26 -6.22
C VAL A 30 -15.36 15.14 -4.71
N HIS A 31 -14.37 14.55 -4.04
CA HIS A 31 -14.37 14.35 -2.59
C HIS A 31 -13.31 15.22 -1.91
N TYR A 32 -13.51 15.51 -0.63
CA TYR A 32 -12.61 16.32 0.18
C TYR A 32 -12.31 15.61 1.50
N TYR A 33 -11.03 15.54 1.84
CA TYR A 33 -10.56 14.98 3.11
C TYR A 33 -9.57 15.95 3.77
N ASP A 34 -9.62 16.01 5.10
CA ASP A 34 -8.64 16.71 5.92
C ASP A 34 -7.79 15.69 6.67
N PHE A 35 -6.48 15.73 6.43
CA PHE A 35 -5.49 14.91 7.10
C PHE A 35 -4.67 15.78 8.03
N VAL A 36 -4.89 15.67 9.32
CA VAL A 36 -4.12 16.36 10.35
C VAL A 36 -3.07 15.40 10.89
N LEU A 37 -1.80 15.62 10.55
CA LEU A 37 -0.69 14.86 11.11
C LEU A 37 -0.46 15.33 12.54
N LYS A 38 -0.63 14.44 13.51
CA LYS A 38 -0.41 14.76 14.93
C LYS A 38 0.12 13.57 15.69
N GLU A 39 0.83 13.88 16.76
CA GLU A 39 1.41 12.91 17.66
C GLU A 39 0.37 12.35 18.64
N ILE A 40 0.42 11.03 18.86
CA ILE A 40 -0.36 10.35 19.90
C ILE A 40 0.54 9.39 20.68
N ASN A 41 0.18 9.13 21.94
CA ASN A 41 0.83 8.10 22.75
C ASN A 41 0.16 6.75 22.50
N VAL A 42 0.95 5.74 22.17
CA VAL A 42 0.51 4.37 21.96
C VAL A 42 1.32 3.42 22.82
N THR A 43 0.64 2.43 23.39
CA THR A 43 1.24 1.36 24.20
C THR A 43 1.19 0.05 23.42
N LYS A 44 2.34 -0.56 23.15
CA LYS A 44 2.46 -1.92 22.61
C LYS A 44 3.68 -2.61 23.20
N LEU A 45 3.64 -3.93 23.35
CA LEU A 45 4.70 -4.70 24.02
C LEU A 45 5.03 -4.16 25.43
N CYS A 46 4.01 -3.64 26.13
CA CYS A 46 4.15 -3.00 27.44
C CYS A 46 5.01 -1.73 27.47
N VAL A 47 5.35 -1.17 26.31
CA VAL A 47 6.16 0.05 26.16
C VAL A 47 5.29 1.15 25.55
N ASN A 48 5.34 2.33 26.18
CA ASN A 48 4.69 3.53 25.67
C ASN A 48 5.65 4.28 24.76
N LYS A 49 5.19 4.68 23.58
CA LYS A 49 5.90 5.63 22.73
C LYS A 49 4.95 6.60 22.04
N THR A 50 5.49 7.75 21.65
CA THR A 50 4.78 8.72 20.83
C THR A 50 4.96 8.34 19.36
N ILE A 51 3.88 8.38 18.59
CA ILE A 51 3.90 8.14 17.14
C ILE A 51 3.17 9.24 16.39
N LEU A 52 3.65 9.56 15.19
CA LEU A 52 2.92 10.43 14.27
C LEU A 52 1.81 9.65 13.56
N THR A 53 0.61 10.23 13.49
CA THR A 53 -0.57 9.61 12.88
C THR A 53 -1.37 10.61 12.08
N VAL A 54 -2.29 10.14 11.24
CA VAL A 54 -3.30 10.99 10.60
C VAL A 54 -4.56 10.97 11.45
N ASN A 55 -5.03 12.15 11.85
CA ASN A 55 -6.25 12.35 12.62
C ASN A 55 -6.29 11.61 13.97
N GLY A 56 -5.13 11.13 14.47
CA GLY A 56 -5.05 10.36 15.72
C GLY A 56 -5.38 8.89 15.54
N LEU A 57 -5.35 8.38 14.30
CA LEU A 57 -5.69 7.01 13.94
C LEU A 57 -4.43 6.28 13.45
N PHE A 58 -4.26 5.05 13.94
CA PHE A 58 -3.21 4.12 13.51
C PHE A 58 -3.79 2.71 13.37
N PRO A 59 -3.98 2.17 12.14
CA PRO A 59 -3.78 2.82 10.85
C PRO A 59 -4.67 4.06 10.65
N GLY A 60 -4.28 4.92 9.71
CA GLY A 60 -5.01 6.14 9.39
C GLY A 60 -6.37 5.91 8.71
N PRO A 61 -7.14 6.99 8.45
CA PRO A 61 -8.46 6.90 7.84
C PRO A 61 -8.44 6.28 6.43
N VAL A 62 -9.50 5.54 6.12
CA VAL A 62 -9.71 4.97 4.78
C VAL A 62 -10.26 6.04 3.85
N ILE A 63 -9.67 6.20 2.66
CA ILE A 63 -10.27 6.97 1.58
C ILE A 63 -11.17 6.03 0.78
N ARG A 64 -12.45 6.38 0.64
CA ARG A 64 -13.41 5.62 -0.18
C ARG A 64 -13.89 6.49 -1.34
N VAL A 65 -13.78 5.95 -2.55
CA VAL A 65 -14.14 6.61 -3.82
C VAL A 65 -14.67 5.59 -4.81
N HIS A 66 -15.29 6.06 -5.89
CA HIS A 66 -15.57 5.27 -7.09
C HIS A 66 -14.46 5.48 -8.12
N LYS A 67 -14.32 4.51 -9.03
CA LYS A 67 -13.45 4.63 -10.21
C LYS A 67 -13.75 5.91 -10.98
N GLY A 68 -12.70 6.66 -11.32
CA GLY A 68 -12.79 7.93 -12.05
C GLY A 68 -12.96 9.18 -11.18
N ASP A 69 -13.16 9.03 -9.88
CA ASP A 69 -13.31 10.16 -8.95
C ASP A 69 -12.02 10.99 -8.81
N THR A 70 -12.18 12.21 -8.31
CA THR A 70 -11.06 13.06 -7.88
C THR A 70 -11.19 13.38 -6.40
N VAL A 71 -10.10 13.28 -5.66
CA VAL A 71 -10.05 13.63 -4.24
C VAL A 71 -9.11 14.80 -4.03
N PHE A 72 -9.54 15.76 -3.22
CA PHE A 72 -8.65 16.76 -2.65
C PHE A 72 -8.37 16.41 -1.19
N VAL A 73 -7.11 16.20 -0.85
CA VAL A 73 -6.69 15.93 0.53
C VAL A 73 -5.84 17.08 1.02
N ASN A 74 -6.38 17.85 1.96
CA ASN A 74 -5.63 18.90 2.64
C ASN A 74 -4.85 18.28 3.81
N VAL A 75 -3.54 18.22 3.67
CA VAL A 75 -2.64 17.67 4.70
C VAL A 75 -2.08 18.83 5.51
N THR A 76 -2.43 18.88 6.79
CA THR A 76 -1.89 19.84 7.77
C THR A 76 -0.90 19.12 8.66
N ASN A 77 0.34 19.61 8.72
CA ASN A 77 1.39 19.00 9.53
C ASN A 77 1.47 19.68 10.91
N GLU A 78 0.90 19.06 11.94
CA GLU A 78 1.06 19.46 13.35
C GLU A 78 2.14 18.63 14.08
N GLY A 79 2.86 17.76 13.36
CA GLY A 79 4.01 17.01 13.87
C GLY A 79 5.30 17.84 13.89
N ASN A 80 6.38 17.25 14.40
CA ASN A 80 7.62 17.98 14.69
C ASN A 80 8.68 17.97 13.56
N TYR A 81 8.42 17.28 12.45
CA TYR A 81 9.34 17.15 11.33
C TYR A 81 8.62 17.18 9.97
N GLY A 82 9.37 17.38 8.90
CA GLY A 82 8.81 17.49 7.55
C GLY A 82 8.27 16.15 7.03
N VAL A 83 7.05 16.14 6.50
CA VAL A 83 6.40 14.92 5.98
C VAL A 83 5.82 15.15 4.58
N THR A 84 5.80 14.12 3.75
CA THR A 84 5.01 14.09 2.51
C THR A 84 4.07 12.88 2.51
N ILE A 85 2.98 12.94 1.75
CA ILE A 85 2.03 11.82 1.59
C ILE A 85 2.00 11.38 0.13
N HIS A 86 2.05 10.08 -0.10
CA HIS A 86 1.92 9.42 -1.41
C HIS A 86 0.65 8.56 -1.48
N TRP A 87 0.10 8.48 -2.69
CA TRP A 87 -1.13 7.76 -3.03
C TRP A 87 -0.74 6.51 -3.82
N HIS A 88 -0.29 5.48 -3.10
CA HIS A 88 0.34 4.31 -3.68
C HIS A 88 -0.56 3.62 -4.71
N GLY A 89 -0.02 3.42 -5.91
CA GLY A 89 -0.71 2.79 -7.04
C GLY A 89 -1.66 3.71 -7.81
N VAL A 90 -1.92 4.93 -7.34
CA VAL A 90 -2.70 5.92 -8.11
C VAL A 90 -1.79 6.50 -9.21
N LYS A 91 -2.18 6.34 -10.47
CA LYS A 91 -1.38 6.70 -11.65
C LYS A 91 -1.11 8.20 -11.79
N GLN A 92 -1.95 9.05 -11.18
CA GLN A 92 -1.83 10.50 -11.20
C GLN A 92 -1.59 11.07 -12.62
N PRO A 93 -2.50 10.81 -13.59
CA PRO A 93 -2.25 11.13 -15.00
C PRO A 93 -1.95 12.62 -15.19
N ARG A 94 -0.71 12.91 -15.62
CA ARG A 94 -0.15 14.27 -15.83
C ARG A 94 -0.06 15.12 -14.55
N ASN A 95 -0.09 14.49 -13.37
CA ASN A 95 -0.15 15.19 -12.08
C ASN A 95 0.92 14.74 -11.07
N PRO A 96 2.22 14.76 -11.43
CA PRO A 96 3.28 14.37 -10.49
C PRO A 96 3.38 15.31 -9.27
N TRP A 97 2.84 16.53 -9.36
CA TRP A 97 2.84 17.53 -8.28
C TRP A 97 2.10 17.10 -7.02
N SER A 98 1.21 16.11 -7.11
CA SER A 98 0.50 15.53 -5.98
C SER A 98 0.88 14.07 -5.75
N ASP A 99 2.04 13.63 -6.25
CA ASP A 99 2.49 12.26 -6.08
C ASP A 99 3.11 12.01 -4.71
N GLY A 100 3.85 12.98 -4.12
CA GLY A 100 4.35 12.86 -2.75
C GLY A 100 5.82 12.47 -2.50
N PRO A 101 6.57 11.73 -3.33
CA PRO A 101 7.90 11.27 -2.94
C PRO A 101 8.85 12.44 -2.68
N VAL A 102 9.36 12.51 -1.44
CA VAL A 102 10.20 13.62 -0.97
C VAL A 102 11.46 13.74 -1.82
N PHE A 103 11.82 14.96 -2.20
CA PHE A 103 12.94 15.29 -3.11
C PHE A 103 12.84 14.73 -4.54
N ILE A 104 11.77 14.00 -4.86
CA ILE A 104 11.47 13.61 -6.24
C ILE A 104 10.44 14.58 -6.84
N THR A 105 9.24 14.67 -6.26
CA THR A 105 8.18 15.55 -6.80
C THR A 105 7.93 16.79 -5.97
N GLN A 106 8.35 16.80 -4.71
CA GLN A 106 8.15 17.94 -3.82
C GLN A 106 9.18 17.98 -2.69
N CYS A 107 9.32 19.15 -2.08
CA CYS A 107 9.93 19.30 -0.76
C CYS A 107 8.93 18.89 0.35
N PRO A 108 9.41 18.54 1.56
CA PRO A 108 8.53 18.11 2.64
C PRO A 108 7.62 19.22 3.16
N ILE A 109 6.40 18.86 3.56
CA ILE A 109 5.45 19.74 4.25
C ILE A 109 6.01 20.00 5.64
N GLN A 110 6.49 21.22 5.89
CA GLN A 110 7.12 21.58 7.15
C GLN A 110 6.12 21.55 8.32
N SER A 111 6.62 21.34 9.53
CA SER A 111 5.84 21.52 10.76
C SER A 111 5.11 22.87 10.77
N GLY A 112 3.83 22.87 11.11
CA GLY A 112 2.96 24.05 11.14
C GLY A 112 2.49 24.54 9.76
N SER A 113 2.80 23.82 8.68
CA SER A 113 2.36 24.15 7.33
C SER A 113 1.37 23.11 6.77
N ASN A 114 0.81 23.40 5.60
CA ASN A 114 -0.12 22.50 4.92
C ASN A 114 0.17 22.42 3.42
N PHE A 115 -0.36 21.37 2.80
CA PHE A 115 -0.38 21.19 1.36
C PHE A 115 -1.64 20.44 0.94
N THR A 116 -2.29 20.87 -0.13
CA THR A 116 -3.45 20.19 -0.68
C THR A 116 -3.06 19.35 -1.87
N TYR A 117 -3.20 18.03 -1.73
CA TYR A 117 -3.03 17.08 -2.82
C TYR A 117 -4.30 17.00 -3.65
N LYS A 118 -4.14 16.96 -4.98
CA LYS A 118 -5.19 16.52 -5.90
C LYS A 118 -4.88 15.09 -6.33
N VAL A 119 -5.73 14.14 -5.97
CA VAL A 119 -5.58 12.73 -6.28
C VAL A 119 -6.59 12.38 -7.38
N ILE A 120 -6.08 11.95 -8.53
CA ILE A 120 -6.91 11.70 -9.71
C ILE A 120 -6.97 10.19 -9.91
N PHE A 121 -8.11 9.59 -9.57
CA PHE A 121 -8.39 8.19 -9.89
C PHE A 121 -8.82 8.09 -11.34
N SER A 122 -8.29 7.10 -12.04
CA SER A 122 -8.44 6.92 -13.47
C SER A 122 -9.10 5.57 -13.76
N ASP A 123 -8.32 4.54 -14.04
CA ASP A 123 -8.78 3.20 -14.36
C ASP A 123 -8.55 2.19 -13.22
N GLU A 124 -8.01 2.63 -12.08
CA GLU A 124 -7.87 1.83 -10.87
C GLU A 124 -9.24 1.43 -10.31
N GLU A 125 -9.41 0.17 -9.90
CA GLU A 125 -10.63 -0.35 -9.27
C GLU A 125 -10.27 -1.52 -8.35
N GLY A 126 -10.62 -1.43 -7.06
CA GLY A 126 -10.20 -2.38 -6.03
C GLY A 126 -9.54 -1.67 -4.84
N THR A 127 -8.49 -2.26 -4.28
CA THR A 127 -7.80 -1.71 -3.10
C THR A 127 -6.44 -1.12 -3.45
N LEU A 128 -6.16 0.07 -2.94
CA LEU A 128 -4.86 0.73 -2.90
C LEU A 128 -4.59 1.21 -1.46
N TRP A 129 -3.56 2.02 -1.26
CA TRP A 129 -3.26 2.61 0.04
C TRP A 129 -2.53 3.94 -0.12
N TRP A 130 -2.50 4.72 0.95
CA TRP A 130 -1.72 5.95 1.05
C TRP A 130 -0.73 5.82 2.21
N HIS A 131 0.39 6.50 2.12
CA HIS A 131 1.40 6.49 3.17
C HIS A 131 2.30 7.71 3.13
N ALA A 132 3.00 7.99 4.24
CA ALA A 132 4.07 8.96 4.22
C ALA A 132 5.18 8.53 3.23
N HIS A 133 5.74 9.47 2.47
CA HIS A 133 6.82 9.18 1.52
C HIS A 133 8.08 10.00 1.82
N SER A 134 8.37 10.10 3.12
CA SER A 134 9.51 10.77 3.72
C SER A 134 10.04 9.92 4.88
N ASP A 135 11.32 9.57 4.81
CA ASP A 135 12.02 8.74 5.77
C ASP A 135 11.26 7.43 6.07
N TRP A 136 11.22 7.02 7.34
CA TRP A 136 10.55 5.79 7.81
C TRP A 136 9.18 6.04 8.43
N THR A 137 8.65 7.25 8.20
CA THR A 137 7.41 7.75 8.80
C THR A 137 6.18 6.92 8.39
N ARG A 138 6.24 6.21 7.25
CA ARG A 138 5.15 5.33 6.83
C ARG A 138 4.89 4.16 7.78
N SER A 139 5.81 3.84 8.68
CA SER A 139 5.59 2.83 9.72
C SER A 139 4.35 3.11 10.56
N THR A 140 3.98 4.40 10.73
CA THR A 140 2.80 4.82 11.51
C THR A 140 1.85 5.74 10.75
N VAL A 141 2.31 6.37 9.66
CA VAL A 141 1.50 7.25 8.80
C VAL A 141 1.16 6.52 7.50
N HIS A 142 0.09 5.74 7.54
CA HIS A 142 -0.47 5.02 6.38
C HIS A 142 -1.95 4.71 6.58
N GLY A 143 -2.67 4.43 5.50
CA GLY A 143 -4.06 3.97 5.53
C GLY A 143 -4.52 3.46 4.17
N ALA A 144 -5.67 2.79 4.12
CA ALA A 144 -6.16 2.19 2.89
C ALA A 144 -6.88 3.19 1.97
N ILE A 145 -6.91 2.86 0.68
CA ILE A 145 -7.77 3.49 -0.33
C ILE A 145 -8.66 2.39 -0.91
N VAL A 146 -9.96 2.58 -0.89
CA VAL A 146 -10.93 1.69 -1.52
C VAL A 146 -11.53 2.40 -2.72
N ILE A 147 -11.30 1.84 -3.91
CA ILE A 147 -11.87 2.29 -5.17
C ILE A 147 -12.96 1.31 -5.58
N LEU A 148 -14.21 1.72 -5.39
CA LEU A 148 -15.39 0.96 -5.77
C LEU A 148 -15.56 0.96 -7.30
N PRO A 149 -16.31 -0.02 -7.86
CA PRO A 149 -16.70 -0.01 -9.27
C PRO A 149 -17.34 1.33 -9.65
N GLU A 150 -17.21 1.74 -10.90
CA GLU A 150 -17.88 2.93 -11.43
C GLU A 150 -19.38 2.90 -11.08
N GLU A 151 -19.98 4.05 -10.76
CA GLU A 151 -21.41 4.11 -10.41
C GLU A 151 -22.27 3.44 -11.50
N GLY A 152 -23.17 2.54 -11.08
CA GLY A 152 -24.02 1.77 -11.98
C GLY A 152 -23.37 0.51 -12.57
N THR A 153 -22.13 0.21 -12.23
CA THR A 153 -21.45 -1.06 -12.54
C THR A 153 -21.34 -1.95 -11.30
N SER A 154 -20.88 -3.19 -11.46
CA SER A 154 -20.74 -4.16 -10.38
C SER A 154 -19.38 -4.86 -10.44
N TYR A 155 -18.99 -5.48 -9.33
CA TYR A 155 -17.84 -6.39 -9.30
C TYR A 155 -17.96 -7.52 -10.35
N PRO A 156 -16.83 -8.07 -10.84
CA PRO A 156 -16.82 -9.25 -11.72
C PRO A 156 -17.08 -10.58 -10.97
N PHE A 157 -17.44 -10.49 -9.69
CA PHE A 157 -17.78 -11.60 -8.80
C PHE A 157 -19.06 -11.24 -8.03
N PRO A 158 -19.75 -12.23 -7.42
CA PRO A 158 -20.96 -11.96 -6.65
C PRO A 158 -20.72 -10.91 -5.56
N GLU A 159 -21.66 -9.98 -5.41
CA GLU A 159 -21.57 -8.91 -4.41
C GLU A 159 -21.36 -9.51 -3.00
N PRO A 160 -20.29 -9.11 -2.29
CA PRO A 160 -20.02 -9.60 -0.94
C PRO A 160 -21.06 -9.06 0.05
N HIS A 161 -21.32 -9.79 1.12
CA HIS A 161 -22.21 -9.35 2.22
C HIS A 161 -21.64 -8.13 2.95
N GLY A 162 -20.32 -8.04 3.03
CA GLY A 162 -19.61 -6.90 3.60
C GLY A 162 -18.16 -6.88 3.15
N GLU A 163 -17.50 -5.75 3.39
CA GLU A 163 -16.10 -5.55 3.07
C GLU A 163 -15.35 -5.11 4.32
N GLU A 164 -14.13 -5.63 4.50
CA GLU A 164 -13.27 -5.27 5.63
C GLU A 164 -11.88 -4.92 5.13
N VAL A 165 -11.29 -3.85 5.66
CA VAL A 165 -9.90 -3.47 5.37
C VAL A 165 -8.99 -4.16 6.38
N ILE A 166 -7.95 -4.84 5.88
CA ILE A 166 -6.95 -5.55 6.69
C ILE A 166 -5.57 -4.97 6.36
N VAL A 167 -5.07 -4.10 7.23
CA VAL A 167 -3.74 -3.49 7.09
C VAL A 167 -2.73 -4.30 7.87
N LEU A 168 -1.77 -4.89 7.14
CA LEU A 168 -0.58 -5.50 7.72
C LEU A 168 0.47 -4.42 7.93
N GLY A 169 1.13 -4.42 9.09
CA GLY A 169 2.15 -3.41 9.41
C GLY A 169 3.26 -3.99 10.29
N SER A 170 4.26 -3.17 10.58
CA SER A 170 5.39 -3.51 11.46
C SER A 170 5.44 -2.56 12.64
N TRP A 171 5.73 -3.09 13.83
CA TRP A 171 5.92 -2.30 15.04
C TRP A 171 7.40 -2.27 15.43
N TYR A 172 7.87 -1.09 15.81
CA TYR A 172 9.22 -0.89 16.34
C TYR A 172 9.10 -0.37 17.78
N THR A 173 9.90 -0.84 18.72
CA THR A 173 9.84 -0.32 20.10
C THR A 173 10.45 1.06 20.25
N GLY A 174 11.47 1.38 19.46
CA GLY A 174 12.18 2.66 19.53
C GLY A 174 11.63 3.77 18.64
N ASP A 175 12.39 4.86 18.56
CA ASP A 175 12.18 5.94 17.61
C ASP A 175 12.87 5.58 16.29
N LEU A 176 12.06 5.04 15.37
CA LEU A 176 12.56 4.46 14.12
C LEU A 176 13.30 5.46 13.24
N ASN A 177 12.84 6.73 13.18
CA ASN A 177 13.54 7.73 12.37
C ASN A 177 14.90 8.08 12.99
N MET A 178 14.99 8.13 14.33
CA MET A 178 16.25 8.37 15.02
C MET A 178 17.22 7.20 14.83
N GLU A 179 16.77 5.97 15.08
CA GLU A 179 17.57 4.75 14.96
C GLU A 179 18.09 4.57 13.52
N VAL A 180 17.23 4.73 12.51
CA VAL A 180 17.66 4.69 11.11
C VAL A 180 18.70 5.76 10.79
N ASN A 181 18.53 7.00 11.29
CA ASN A 181 19.50 8.06 11.02
C ASN A 181 20.87 7.72 11.64
N GLU A 182 20.88 7.16 12.85
CA GLU A 182 22.10 6.68 13.51
C GLU A 182 22.76 5.55 12.69
N ASP A 183 21.98 4.55 12.26
CA ASP A 183 22.48 3.43 11.46
C ASP A 183 23.04 3.88 10.10
N LEU A 184 22.37 4.84 9.44
CA LEU A 184 22.86 5.42 8.19
C LEU A 184 24.16 6.22 8.37
N GLU A 185 24.33 6.93 9.48
CA GLU A 185 25.58 7.64 9.80
C GLU A 185 26.72 6.67 10.10
N GLU A 186 26.43 5.57 10.78
CA GLU A 186 27.40 4.53 11.11
C GLU A 186 27.70 3.60 9.93
N GLY A 187 26.81 3.54 8.94
CA GLY A 187 26.90 2.61 7.82
C GLY A 187 26.42 1.20 8.16
N ALA A 188 25.62 1.06 9.22
CA ALA A 188 25.10 -0.18 9.75
C ALA A 188 23.82 -0.65 9.04
N ASP A 189 23.42 -1.89 9.34
CA ASP A 189 22.09 -2.38 8.97
C ASP A 189 21.01 -1.63 9.75
N ILE A 190 19.84 -1.49 9.15
CA ILE A 190 18.70 -0.75 9.69
C ILE A 190 17.96 -1.54 10.78
N PRO A 191 17.13 -0.89 11.62
CA PRO A 191 16.42 -1.56 12.69
C PRO A 191 15.41 -2.60 12.15
N HIS A 192 15.34 -3.74 12.83
CA HIS A 192 14.35 -4.78 12.56
C HIS A 192 13.09 -4.57 13.41
N SER A 193 11.93 -4.97 12.89
CA SER A 193 10.67 -4.78 13.60
C SER A 193 10.56 -5.69 14.83
N SER A 194 9.93 -5.22 15.91
CA SER A 194 9.68 -6.01 17.12
C SER A 194 8.48 -6.96 16.98
N GLY A 195 7.73 -6.87 15.89
CA GLY A 195 6.56 -7.69 15.59
C GLY A 195 5.66 -7.12 14.52
N PHE A 196 4.81 -7.97 13.98
CA PHE A 196 3.88 -7.63 12.90
C PHE A 196 2.48 -7.30 13.43
N LEU A 197 1.80 -6.40 12.75
CA LEU A 197 0.49 -5.86 13.11
C LEU A 197 -0.57 -6.33 12.11
N ILE A 198 -1.78 -6.55 12.60
CA ILE A 198 -3.01 -6.62 11.80
C ILE A 198 -3.95 -5.53 12.31
N ASN A 199 -4.30 -4.57 11.45
CA ASN A 199 -5.10 -3.39 11.79
C ASN A 199 -4.58 -2.62 13.00
N GLY A 200 -3.24 -2.46 13.07
CA GLY A 200 -2.57 -1.75 14.14
C GLY A 200 -2.32 -2.57 15.39
N GLU A 201 -2.72 -3.85 15.46
CA GLU A 201 -2.60 -4.67 16.67
C GLU A 201 -1.69 -5.89 16.47
N LEU A 202 -0.84 -6.17 17.47
CA LEU A 202 0.10 -7.31 17.43
C LEU A 202 -0.61 -8.66 17.57
N GLY A 203 -1.70 -8.67 18.34
CA GLY A 203 -2.52 -9.87 18.56
C GLY A 203 -2.14 -10.70 19.79
N ASP A 204 -2.72 -11.89 19.88
CA ASP A 204 -2.72 -12.75 21.07
C ASP A 204 -1.34 -13.32 21.45
N PHE A 205 -0.40 -13.38 20.50
CA PHE A 205 0.91 -14.01 20.71
C PHE A 205 1.98 -13.05 21.27
N ALA A 206 1.70 -11.74 21.26
CA ALA A 206 2.63 -10.74 21.74
C ALA A 206 2.30 -10.30 23.18
N ASN A 207 3.33 -9.94 23.94
CA ASN A 207 3.15 -9.46 25.31
C ASN A 207 2.30 -8.17 25.33
N CYS A 208 1.45 -8.03 26.36
CA CYS A 208 0.54 -6.89 26.53
C CYS A 208 -0.33 -6.55 25.29
N SER A 209 -0.73 -7.54 24.48
CA SER A 209 -1.44 -7.30 23.20
C SER A 209 -2.75 -8.08 23.02
N ARG A 210 -3.02 -9.06 23.90
CA ARG A 210 -4.22 -9.93 23.83
C ARG A 210 -5.55 -9.17 23.96
N GLU A 211 -5.58 -8.14 24.82
CA GLU A 211 -6.81 -7.40 25.11
C GLU A 211 -7.26 -6.52 23.93
N THR A 212 -6.32 -6.05 23.11
CA THR A 212 -6.57 -5.17 21.96
C THR A 212 -6.64 -5.92 20.63
N THR A 213 -6.45 -7.24 20.63
CA THR A 213 -6.43 -8.06 19.40
C THR A 213 -7.65 -7.78 18.53
N TYR A 214 -7.40 -7.44 17.27
CA TYR A 214 -8.45 -7.10 16.30
C TYR A 214 -9.39 -8.29 16.06
N ARG A 215 -10.70 -8.01 16.06
CA ARG A 215 -11.76 -9.01 15.87
C ARG A 215 -12.65 -8.62 14.70
N LEU A 216 -12.82 -9.53 13.74
CA LEU A 216 -13.74 -9.43 12.62
C LEU A 216 -14.95 -10.32 12.87
N SER A 217 -16.13 -9.73 13.06
CA SER A 217 -17.37 -10.47 13.25
C SER A 217 -17.96 -10.93 11.91
N VAL A 218 -18.34 -12.21 11.80
CA VAL A 218 -18.87 -12.80 10.57
C VAL A 218 -20.15 -13.60 10.81
N ASP A 219 -21.07 -13.54 9.86
CA ASP A 219 -22.31 -14.31 9.84
C ASP A 219 -22.12 -15.62 9.07
N TYR A 220 -22.59 -16.73 9.63
CA TYR A 220 -22.50 -18.03 8.98
C TYR A 220 -23.15 -18.03 7.59
N GLY A 221 -22.45 -18.61 6.61
CA GLY A 221 -22.87 -18.74 5.23
C GLY A 221 -22.68 -17.48 4.38
N LYS A 222 -22.19 -16.37 4.94
CA LYS A 222 -21.94 -15.13 4.21
C LYS A 222 -20.52 -15.09 3.63
N THR A 223 -20.34 -14.29 2.58
CA THR A 223 -19.03 -14.03 1.97
C THR A 223 -18.64 -12.58 2.20
N TYR A 224 -17.41 -12.36 2.65
CA TYR A 224 -16.82 -11.06 2.94
C TYR A 224 -15.67 -10.78 1.98
N LEU A 225 -15.50 -9.53 1.56
CA LEU A 225 -14.34 -9.08 0.81
C LEU A 225 -13.32 -8.48 1.77
N LEU A 226 -12.21 -9.18 1.98
CA LEU A 226 -11.06 -8.70 2.73
C LEU A 226 -10.14 -7.92 1.79
N ARG A 227 -9.93 -6.65 2.09
CA ARG A 227 -9.08 -5.71 1.36
C ARG A 227 -7.75 -5.61 2.08
N ILE A 228 -6.83 -6.49 1.74
CA ILE A 228 -5.57 -6.67 2.44
C ILE A 228 -4.54 -5.69 1.87
N VAL A 229 -3.89 -4.92 2.74
CA VAL A 229 -2.82 -3.97 2.40
C VAL A 229 -1.56 -4.40 3.14
N ASN A 230 -0.45 -4.58 2.44
CA ASN A 230 0.84 -4.75 3.11
C ASN A 230 1.57 -3.41 3.26
N ALA A 231 1.42 -2.79 4.43
CA ALA A 231 2.10 -1.56 4.86
C ALA A 231 3.31 -1.84 5.77
N VAL A 232 3.78 -3.09 5.86
CA VAL A 232 5.05 -3.45 6.54
C VAL A 232 6.21 -2.68 5.93
N SER A 233 7.22 -2.33 6.73
CA SER A 233 8.40 -1.65 6.23
C SER A 233 9.19 -2.51 5.25
N ASP A 234 9.73 -3.64 5.67
CA ASP A 234 10.77 -4.32 4.85
C ASP A 234 10.39 -5.71 4.40
N ASP A 235 9.48 -6.37 5.12
CA ASP A 235 9.31 -7.81 4.97
C ASP A 235 8.09 -8.23 4.13
N GLN A 236 8.30 -9.26 3.33
CA GLN A 236 7.22 -9.99 2.68
C GLN A 236 6.48 -10.81 3.73
N ILE A 237 5.15 -10.88 3.61
CA ILE A 237 4.30 -11.52 4.61
C ILE A 237 3.54 -12.67 3.99
N PHE A 238 3.64 -13.84 4.61
CA PHE A 238 2.62 -14.87 4.50
C PHE A 238 1.42 -14.53 5.38
N PHE A 239 0.21 -14.67 4.84
CA PHE A 239 -1.03 -14.47 5.57
C PHE A 239 -2.00 -15.64 5.33
N ALA A 240 -2.64 -16.12 6.39
CA ALA A 240 -3.60 -17.21 6.33
C ALA A 240 -4.70 -17.06 7.38
N ILE A 241 -5.84 -17.71 7.14
CA ILE A 241 -7.00 -17.70 8.03
C ILE A 241 -7.35 -19.15 8.38
N ALA A 242 -7.41 -19.46 9.66
CA ALA A 242 -7.57 -20.84 10.12
C ALA A 242 -8.85 -21.47 9.55
N GLU A 243 -8.71 -22.65 8.95
CA GLU A 243 -9.77 -23.41 8.29
C GLU A 243 -10.48 -22.72 7.11
N HIS A 244 -10.12 -21.49 6.73
CA HIS A 244 -10.79 -20.82 5.62
C HIS A 244 -9.90 -20.75 4.39
N ASN A 245 -10.49 -21.04 3.23
CA ASN A 245 -9.82 -20.79 1.96
C ASN A 245 -10.03 -19.32 1.55
N LEU A 246 -9.04 -18.79 0.86
CA LEU A 246 -8.97 -17.44 0.35
C LEU A 246 -9.17 -17.47 -1.16
N THR A 247 -10.19 -16.78 -1.67
CA THR A 247 -10.35 -16.62 -3.13
C THR A 247 -9.86 -15.24 -3.52
N VAL A 248 -8.66 -15.17 -4.10
CA VAL A 248 -8.06 -13.90 -4.53
C VAL A 248 -8.74 -13.44 -5.81
N VAL A 249 -9.24 -12.19 -5.82
CA VAL A 249 -10.02 -11.61 -6.93
C VAL A 249 -9.46 -10.30 -7.47
N GLY A 250 -8.59 -9.63 -6.71
CA GLY A 250 -7.89 -8.43 -7.17
C GLY A 250 -6.51 -8.28 -6.53
N LEU A 251 -5.65 -7.53 -7.21
CA LEU A 251 -4.30 -7.16 -6.76
C LEU A 251 -3.99 -5.76 -7.30
N ASP A 252 -3.51 -4.86 -6.44
CA ASP A 252 -3.11 -3.48 -6.78
C ASP A 252 -4.17 -2.72 -7.61
N ALA A 253 -5.43 -2.77 -7.15
CA ALA A 253 -6.60 -2.21 -7.84
C ALA A 253 -6.75 -2.62 -9.32
N SER A 254 -6.43 -3.89 -9.59
CA SER A 254 -6.75 -4.57 -10.84
C SER A 254 -7.28 -5.97 -10.56
N TYR A 255 -8.36 -6.37 -11.24
CA TYR A 255 -8.91 -7.71 -11.07
C TYR A 255 -7.99 -8.79 -11.63
N VAL A 256 -7.89 -9.90 -10.91
CA VAL A 256 -7.14 -11.09 -11.31
C VAL A 256 -8.10 -12.22 -11.68
N LYS A 257 -7.61 -13.23 -12.42
CA LYS A 257 -8.35 -14.47 -12.62
C LYS A 257 -8.54 -15.14 -11.25
N PRO A 258 -9.78 -15.34 -10.78
CA PRO A 258 -9.99 -15.83 -9.42
C PRO A 258 -9.29 -17.17 -9.19
N PHE A 259 -8.56 -17.27 -8.10
CA PHE A 259 -7.93 -18.52 -7.67
C PHE A 259 -8.09 -18.73 -6.17
N VAL A 260 -8.23 -19.99 -5.78
CA VAL A 260 -8.44 -20.40 -4.39
C VAL A 260 -7.13 -20.89 -3.80
N THR A 261 -6.78 -20.41 -2.61
CA THR A 261 -5.55 -20.76 -1.89
C THR A 261 -5.83 -20.82 -0.38
N SER A 262 -4.98 -21.50 0.39
CA SER A 262 -5.05 -21.53 1.86
C SER A 262 -4.25 -20.39 2.53
N TYR A 263 -3.33 -19.78 1.80
CA TYR A 263 -2.51 -18.65 2.24
C TYR A 263 -2.21 -17.71 1.06
N ILE A 264 -1.84 -16.47 1.36
CA ILE A 264 -1.26 -15.53 0.40
C ILE A 264 0.19 -15.20 0.80
N MET A 265 0.99 -14.79 -0.18
CA MET A 265 2.27 -14.11 0.05
C MET A 265 2.17 -12.71 -0.53
N ILE A 266 2.31 -11.69 0.30
CA ILE A 266 2.11 -10.29 -0.07
C ILE A 266 3.36 -9.47 0.29
N SER A 267 3.90 -8.70 -0.66
CA SER A 267 5.09 -7.87 -0.45
C SER A 267 4.72 -6.44 -0.03
N PRO A 268 5.59 -5.71 0.69
CA PRO A 268 5.36 -4.30 1.00
C PRO A 268 4.99 -3.49 -0.25
N GLY A 269 3.93 -2.69 -0.17
CA GLY A 269 3.37 -1.97 -1.32
C GLY A 269 2.18 -2.64 -1.96
N GLN A 270 2.10 -3.97 -1.94
CA GLN A 270 1.02 -4.68 -2.60
C GLN A 270 -0.28 -4.64 -1.80
N THR A 271 -1.39 -4.71 -2.52
CA THR A 271 -2.71 -4.96 -1.97
C THR A 271 -3.32 -6.22 -2.60
N MET A 272 -4.22 -6.88 -1.87
CA MET A 272 -4.96 -8.03 -2.37
C MET A 272 -6.40 -7.99 -1.92
N ASP A 273 -7.31 -8.16 -2.87
CA ASP A 273 -8.74 -8.30 -2.64
C ASP A 273 -9.09 -9.79 -2.59
N VAL A 274 -9.60 -10.24 -1.44
CA VAL A 274 -9.79 -11.67 -1.11
C VAL A 274 -11.20 -11.93 -0.62
N LEU A 275 -11.93 -12.83 -1.29
CA LEU A 275 -13.21 -13.31 -0.81
C LEU A 275 -13.02 -14.42 0.23
N LEU A 276 -13.67 -14.24 1.37
CA LEU A 276 -13.74 -15.18 2.48
C LEU A 276 -15.19 -15.60 2.70
N THR A 277 -15.49 -16.90 2.53
CA THR A 277 -16.82 -17.43 2.88
C THR A 277 -16.81 -18.03 4.29
N ALA A 278 -17.65 -17.49 5.17
CA ALA A 278 -17.81 -17.92 6.55
C ALA A 278 -18.64 -19.22 6.65
N ASN A 279 -18.07 -20.35 6.22
CA ASN A 279 -18.75 -21.64 6.12
C ASN A 279 -18.26 -22.71 7.12
N ARG A 280 -17.61 -22.29 8.20
CA ARG A 280 -17.09 -23.17 9.25
C ARG A 280 -18.02 -23.23 10.45
N PRO A 281 -17.89 -24.26 11.32
CA PRO A 281 -18.65 -24.31 12.57
C PRO A 281 -18.51 -23.00 13.35
N LEU A 282 -19.57 -22.61 14.06
CA LEU A 282 -19.55 -21.39 14.87
C LEU A 282 -18.40 -21.45 15.88
N GLY A 283 -17.57 -20.42 15.91
CA GLY A 283 -16.37 -20.39 16.73
C GLY A 283 -15.44 -19.22 16.37
N HIS A 284 -14.22 -19.31 16.88
CA HIS A 284 -13.16 -18.32 16.66
C HIS A 284 -12.01 -18.92 15.88
N TYR A 285 -11.52 -18.19 14.88
CA TYR A 285 -10.46 -18.63 13.97
C TYR A 285 -9.41 -17.53 13.85
N TYR A 286 -8.13 -17.84 14.04
CA TYR A 286 -7.09 -16.83 13.86
C TYR A 286 -6.93 -16.48 12.38
N MET A 287 -6.87 -15.18 12.11
CA MET A 287 -6.09 -14.63 11.00
C MET A 287 -4.67 -14.44 11.51
N ALA A 288 -3.67 -14.93 10.77
CA ALA A 288 -2.28 -14.83 11.18
C ALA A 288 -1.39 -14.37 10.04
N SER A 289 -0.41 -13.53 10.37
CA SER A 289 0.66 -13.10 9.48
C SER A 289 2.02 -13.56 10.01
N ARG A 290 2.91 -13.92 9.10
CA ARG A 290 4.29 -14.28 9.38
C ARG A 290 5.17 -13.77 8.26
N GLU A 291 6.37 -13.37 8.61
CA GLU A 291 7.43 -13.01 7.67
C GLU A 291 7.77 -14.14 6.69
N PHE A 292 8.23 -13.77 5.50
CA PHE A 292 8.92 -14.65 4.58
C PHE A 292 10.34 -14.14 4.36
N LEU A 293 11.31 -15.01 4.64
CA LEU A 293 12.73 -14.76 4.47
C LEU A 293 13.36 -15.79 3.54
N THR A 294 14.42 -15.37 2.84
CA THR A 294 15.25 -16.28 2.03
C THR A 294 16.47 -16.80 2.79
N GLU A 295 16.81 -16.19 3.93
CA GLU A 295 17.97 -16.53 4.77
C GLU A 295 17.58 -16.48 6.26
N GLU A 296 18.26 -17.24 7.11
CA GLU A 296 18.00 -17.23 8.55
C GLU A 296 18.41 -15.89 9.17
N ALA A 297 17.42 -15.14 9.67
CA ALA A 297 17.67 -14.01 10.57
C ALA A 297 17.74 -14.49 12.02
N ASN A 298 18.68 -13.94 12.79
CA ASN A 298 18.90 -14.30 14.21
C ASN A 298 17.86 -13.69 15.17
N GLN A 299 16.72 -13.19 14.68
CA GLN A 299 15.70 -12.54 15.50
C GLN A 299 14.34 -13.24 15.37
N ASP A 300 13.69 -13.47 16.52
CA ASP A 300 12.36 -14.07 16.61
C ASP A 300 11.32 -12.95 16.66
N HIS A 301 10.64 -12.71 15.54
CA HIS A 301 9.61 -11.67 15.42
C HIS A 301 8.25 -12.20 15.88
N ASN A 302 7.46 -11.35 16.56
CA ASN A 302 6.10 -11.72 16.91
C ASN A 302 5.24 -11.77 15.63
N ASN A 303 4.70 -12.95 15.32
CA ASN A 303 3.67 -13.11 14.30
C ASN A 303 2.47 -12.21 14.61
N GLY A 304 1.93 -11.53 13.59
CA GLY A 304 0.70 -10.77 13.75
C GLY A 304 -0.50 -11.70 13.84
N SER A 305 -1.46 -11.37 14.70
CA SER A 305 -2.70 -12.15 14.81
C SER A 305 -3.94 -11.31 15.06
N ALA A 306 -5.06 -11.78 14.52
CA ALA A 306 -6.39 -11.25 14.68
C ALA A 306 -7.40 -12.40 14.68
N ILE A 307 -8.66 -12.15 15.04
CA ILE A 307 -9.65 -13.21 15.25
C ILE A 307 -10.85 -12.98 14.34
N ILE A 308 -11.24 -14.00 13.58
CA ILE A 308 -12.58 -14.11 13.01
C ILE A 308 -13.51 -14.67 14.07
N GLU A 309 -14.60 -13.96 14.32
CA GLU A 309 -15.60 -14.29 15.32
C GLU A 309 -16.95 -14.53 14.66
N TYR A 310 -17.44 -15.76 14.67
CA TYR A 310 -18.77 -16.06 14.16
C TYR A 310 -19.85 -15.48 15.09
N CYS A 311 -20.82 -14.77 14.54
CA CYS A 311 -21.99 -14.29 15.25
C CYS A 311 -22.91 -15.47 15.65
N GLY A 312 -23.38 -15.49 16.90
CA GLY A 312 -24.39 -16.44 17.37
C GLY A 312 -24.24 -16.81 18.85
N ASP A 313 -25.23 -17.54 19.36
CA ASP A 313 -25.22 -18.04 20.74
C ASP A 313 -24.56 -19.43 20.80
N TYR A 314 -23.31 -19.49 21.25
CA TYR A 314 -22.59 -20.74 21.50
C TYR A 314 -21.71 -20.65 22.74
N ASN A 315 -21.60 -21.76 23.48
CA ASN A 315 -20.74 -21.83 24.66
C ASN A 315 -19.28 -22.02 24.25
N PHE A 316 -18.46 -21.06 24.63
CA PHE A 316 -17.03 -21.05 24.33
C PHE A 316 -16.23 -21.73 25.45
N SER A 317 -15.28 -22.61 25.09
CA SER A 317 -14.28 -23.13 26.05
C SER A 317 -12.87 -23.34 25.48
N SER A 318 -12.65 -23.11 24.18
CA SER A 318 -11.40 -23.46 23.49
C SER A 318 -10.78 -22.25 22.82
N SER A 319 -9.45 -22.08 22.92
CA SER A 319 -8.71 -21.04 22.19
C SER A 319 -9.01 -21.05 20.68
N PRO A 320 -8.94 -19.88 19.99
CA PRO A 320 -9.14 -19.82 18.55
C PRO A 320 -8.18 -20.75 17.80
N ILE A 321 -8.63 -21.32 16.68
CA ILE A 321 -7.85 -22.27 15.88
C ILE A 321 -6.77 -21.50 15.10
N PHE A 322 -5.53 -22.00 15.08
CA PHE A 322 -4.43 -21.42 14.32
C PHE A 322 -4.35 -21.98 12.89
N PRO A 323 -4.00 -21.18 11.86
CA PRO A 323 -3.89 -21.68 10.48
C PRO A 323 -2.66 -22.59 10.30
N HIS A 324 -2.88 -23.91 10.30
CA HIS A 324 -1.82 -24.89 10.04
C HIS A 324 -1.22 -24.80 8.63
N GLU A 325 -1.92 -24.17 7.69
CA GLU A 325 -1.48 -23.94 6.32
C GLU A 325 -0.61 -22.68 6.16
N LEU A 326 -0.39 -21.91 7.23
CA LEU A 326 0.53 -20.77 7.20
C LEU A 326 1.96 -21.30 6.97
N PRO A 327 2.63 -20.90 5.85
CA PRO A 327 3.95 -21.41 5.54
C PRO A 327 5.01 -21.12 6.62
N GLN A 328 6.09 -21.90 6.56
CA GLN A 328 7.29 -21.65 7.38
C GLN A 328 8.03 -20.42 6.84
N ILE A 329 8.77 -19.74 7.72
CA ILE A 329 9.45 -18.47 7.41
C ILE A 329 10.40 -18.57 6.19
N LEU A 330 11.04 -19.73 5.98
CA LEU A 330 11.96 -19.97 4.85
C LEU A 330 11.35 -20.75 3.68
N ASP A 331 10.01 -20.87 3.60
CA ASP A 331 9.36 -21.67 2.55
C ASP A 331 9.30 -20.95 1.20
N MET A 332 10.44 -20.88 0.52
CA MET A 332 10.56 -20.29 -0.82
C MET A 332 9.65 -21.00 -1.85
N LYS A 333 9.36 -22.30 -1.67
CA LYS A 333 8.48 -23.03 -2.59
C LYS A 333 7.04 -22.55 -2.47
N ALA A 334 6.59 -22.26 -1.25
CA ALA A 334 5.28 -21.65 -1.00
C ALA A 334 5.19 -20.26 -1.65
N ALA A 335 6.18 -19.40 -1.42
CA ALA A 335 6.25 -18.07 -2.03
C ALA A 335 6.18 -18.12 -3.56
N LEU A 336 7.06 -18.91 -4.21
CA LEU A 336 7.08 -19.04 -5.67
C LEU A 336 5.80 -19.67 -6.23
N ARG A 337 5.21 -20.63 -5.53
CA ARG A 337 3.94 -21.24 -5.93
C ARG A 337 2.82 -20.21 -5.94
N PHE A 338 2.71 -19.40 -4.89
CA PHE A 338 1.69 -18.37 -4.78
C PHE A 338 1.82 -17.34 -5.92
N THR A 339 3.02 -16.79 -6.12
CA THR A 339 3.26 -15.81 -7.19
C THR A 339 2.93 -16.37 -8.58
N GLY A 340 3.15 -17.68 -8.80
CA GLY A 340 2.81 -18.36 -10.04
C GLY A 340 1.31 -18.38 -10.40
N PHE A 341 0.40 -18.09 -9.46
CA PHE A 341 -1.04 -18.04 -9.72
C PHE A 341 -1.50 -16.70 -10.32
N ILE A 342 -0.73 -15.62 -10.14
CA ILE A 342 -1.17 -14.25 -10.42
C ILE A 342 -1.28 -14.02 -11.93
N ARG A 343 -2.49 -13.69 -12.38
CA ARG A 343 -2.81 -13.38 -13.78
C ARG A 343 -3.93 -12.37 -13.82
N SER A 344 -3.81 -11.31 -14.62
CA SER A 344 -4.90 -10.36 -14.87
C SER A 344 -6.16 -11.07 -15.37
N LEU A 345 -7.34 -10.58 -14.97
CA LEU A 345 -8.64 -11.17 -15.32
C LEU A 345 -8.80 -11.37 -16.83
N ALA A 346 -8.51 -10.33 -17.62
CA ALA A 346 -8.41 -10.37 -19.08
C ALA A 346 -9.63 -11.01 -19.76
N ASN A 347 -10.79 -10.35 -19.64
CA ASN A 347 -12.04 -10.71 -20.32
C ASN A 347 -12.61 -9.48 -21.09
N GLU A 348 -13.83 -9.58 -21.62
CA GLU A 348 -14.43 -8.50 -22.44
C GLU A 348 -14.68 -7.22 -21.64
N ASP A 349 -15.14 -7.35 -20.38
CA ASP A 349 -15.44 -6.21 -19.50
C ASP A 349 -14.18 -5.61 -18.86
N TYR A 350 -13.14 -6.42 -18.69
CA TYR A 350 -11.84 -6.06 -18.11
C TYR A 350 -10.69 -6.45 -19.06
N PRO A 351 -10.55 -5.74 -20.19
CA PRO A 351 -9.52 -6.02 -21.18
C PRO A 351 -8.13 -5.70 -20.64
N VAL A 352 -7.12 -6.38 -21.21
CA VAL A 352 -5.71 -6.10 -20.96
C VAL A 352 -5.04 -5.64 -22.24
N ASP A 353 -4.26 -4.56 -22.16
CA ASP A 353 -3.44 -4.06 -23.27
C ASP A 353 -1.97 -4.39 -22.99
N ILE A 354 -1.50 -5.51 -23.54
CA ILE A 354 -0.11 -5.96 -23.38
C ILE A 354 0.73 -5.33 -24.50
N PRO A 355 1.75 -4.50 -24.20
CA PRO A 355 2.59 -3.87 -25.22
C PRO A 355 3.37 -4.91 -26.05
N MET A 356 2.93 -5.13 -27.30
CA MET A 356 3.56 -6.11 -28.21
C MET A 356 4.78 -5.54 -28.96
N ASN A 357 4.87 -4.22 -29.11
CA ASN A 357 5.98 -3.56 -29.79
C ASN A 357 6.96 -2.94 -28.79
N ILE A 358 8.02 -3.66 -28.48
CA ILE A 358 9.04 -3.24 -27.51
C ILE A 358 10.03 -2.29 -28.20
N THR A 359 10.00 -1.01 -27.85
CA THR A 359 10.89 0.04 -28.41
C THR A 359 12.21 0.19 -27.65
N THR A 360 12.19 -0.03 -26.34
CA THR A 360 13.34 0.11 -25.44
C THR A 360 13.42 -1.11 -24.52
N ARG A 361 14.60 -1.70 -24.39
CA ARG A 361 14.87 -2.78 -23.43
C ARG A 361 15.81 -2.26 -22.36
N MET A 362 15.41 -2.39 -21.11
CA MET A 362 16.24 -2.06 -19.96
C MET A 362 16.56 -3.34 -19.19
N PHE A 363 17.82 -3.52 -18.82
CA PHE A 363 18.24 -4.50 -17.84
C PHE A 363 18.67 -3.70 -16.60
N ILE A 364 18.02 -3.96 -15.47
CA ILE A 364 18.26 -3.23 -14.22
C ILE A 364 18.75 -4.24 -13.20
N THR A 365 20.03 -4.16 -12.83
CA THR A 365 20.57 -4.94 -11.72
C THR A 365 20.21 -4.25 -10.42
N VAL A 366 19.53 -4.96 -9.52
CA VAL A 366 19.29 -4.53 -8.14
C VAL A 366 20.36 -5.18 -7.26
N SER A 367 21.07 -4.39 -6.46
CA SER A 367 22.17 -4.92 -5.64
C SER A 367 22.32 -4.14 -4.35
N MET A 368 22.63 -4.86 -3.28
CA MET A 368 23.17 -4.29 -2.04
C MET A 368 24.71 -4.32 -2.13
N GLY A 369 25.38 -3.36 -1.52
CA GLY A 369 26.82 -3.25 -1.55
C GLY A 369 27.35 -2.29 -0.49
N GLU A 370 28.63 -1.95 -0.61
CA GLU A 370 29.34 -1.12 0.36
C GLU A 370 30.10 0.00 -0.35
N LEU A 371 30.13 1.19 0.26
CA LEU A 371 31.03 2.29 -0.14
C LEU A 371 31.95 2.65 1.02
N CYS A 372 33.16 3.15 0.74
CA CYS A 372 34.04 3.62 1.81
C CYS A 372 33.49 4.91 2.42
N LYS A 373 33.38 4.97 3.75
CA LYS A 373 32.95 6.20 4.46
C LYS A 373 33.91 7.37 4.19
N ASN A 374 35.20 7.10 4.04
CA ASN A 374 36.22 8.08 3.69
C ASN A 374 36.82 7.79 2.29
N ARG A 375 36.50 8.63 1.30
CA ARG A 375 36.91 8.47 -0.12
C ARG A 375 38.43 8.43 -0.35
N THR A 376 39.24 8.80 0.64
CA THR A 376 40.71 8.88 0.51
C THR A 376 41.45 7.63 0.98
N ASP A 377 40.82 6.76 1.77
CA ASP A 377 41.46 5.55 2.33
C ASP A 377 40.48 4.37 2.26
N CYS A 378 40.32 3.84 1.04
CA CYS A 378 39.47 2.69 0.78
C CYS A 378 40.24 1.40 1.03
N ASP A 379 40.03 0.77 2.19
CA ASP A 379 40.36 -0.64 2.37
C ASP A 379 39.07 -1.45 2.28
N VAL A 380 38.91 -2.16 1.15
CA VAL A 380 37.78 -3.06 0.87
C VAL A 380 37.67 -4.23 1.87
N ASN A 381 38.68 -4.43 2.74
CA ASN A 381 38.65 -5.41 3.82
C ASN A 381 38.43 -4.76 5.20
N ALA A 382 38.20 -3.45 5.28
CA ALA A 382 38.18 -2.70 6.53
C ALA A 382 36.94 -2.95 7.41
N GLY A 383 36.01 -3.81 7.00
CA GLY A 383 34.80 -4.12 7.77
C GLY A 383 34.03 -2.84 8.16
N PRO A 384 33.89 -2.50 9.46
CA PRO A 384 33.01 -1.44 9.97
C PRO A 384 33.31 0.00 9.52
N ASN A 385 34.25 0.23 8.60
CA ASN A 385 34.53 1.55 8.02
C ASN A 385 33.83 1.80 6.66
N ASN A 386 33.05 0.83 6.18
CA ASN A 386 32.23 0.93 4.99
C ASN A 386 30.79 1.34 5.35
N ILE A 387 30.12 2.03 4.44
CA ILE A 387 28.69 2.34 4.51
C ILE A 387 27.91 1.36 3.62
N LEU A 388 26.85 0.79 4.15
CA LEU A 388 25.90 0.00 3.36
C LEU A 388 25.17 0.90 2.35
N VAL A 389 25.03 0.40 1.13
CA VAL A 389 24.29 1.06 0.06
C VAL A 389 23.47 0.05 -0.73
N SER A 390 22.44 0.55 -1.42
CA SER A 390 21.74 -0.17 -2.47
C SER A 390 21.90 0.56 -3.80
N SER A 391 21.79 -0.18 -4.90
CA SER A 391 21.97 0.40 -6.23
C SER A 391 21.05 -0.23 -7.28
N LEU A 392 20.69 0.60 -8.26
CA LEU A 392 20.12 0.18 -9.53
C LEU A 392 21.16 0.43 -10.62
N ASN A 393 21.58 -0.61 -11.34
CA ASN A 393 22.66 -0.52 -12.34
C ASN A 393 23.96 0.11 -11.79
N ASN A 394 24.33 -0.26 -10.56
CA ASN A 394 25.52 0.25 -9.86
C ASN A 394 25.51 1.78 -9.64
N ILE A 395 24.32 2.38 -9.62
CA ILE A 395 24.10 3.78 -9.24
C ILE A 395 23.33 3.77 -7.91
N SER A 396 23.98 4.26 -6.86
CA SER A 396 23.33 4.54 -5.57
C SER A 396 22.67 5.90 -5.65
N TRP A 397 21.34 5.94 -5.46
CA TRP A 397 20.60 7.19 -5.49
C TRP A 397 20.88 8.02 -4.22
N ALA A 398 21.14 9.31 -4.40
CA ALA A 398 21.21 10.28 -3.32
C ALA A 398 20.20 11.37 -3.60
N ASN A 399 19.32 11.65 -2.63
CA ASN A 399 18.30 12.68 -2.78
C ASN A 399 18.96 14.05 -3.03
N PRO A 400 18.45 14.84 -3.99
CA PRO A 400 18.93 16.18 -4.22
C PRO A 400 18.37 17.17 -3.19
N THR A 401 19.03 18.32 -3.02
CA THR A 401 18.51 19.44 -2.20
C THR A 401 17.30 20.15 -2.82
N VAL A 402 17.22 20.18 -4.15
CA VAL A 402 16.06 20.67 -4.93
C VAL A 402 15.37 19.46 -5.54
N ASN A 403 14.06 19.34 -5.34
CA ASN A 403 13.33 18.18 -5.85
C ASN A 403 13.42 18.07 -7.39
N VAL A 404 13.48 16.83 -7.89
CA VAL A 404 13.71 16.53 -9.31
C VAL A 404 12.67 17.19 -10.23
N LEU A 405 11.40 17.18 -9.84
CA LEU A 405 10.30 17.74 -10.62
C LEU A 405 10.43 19.26 -10.77
N GLU A 406 10.76 19.98 -9.69
CA GLU A 406 11.00 21.43 -9.74
C GLU A 406 12.23 21.76 -10.58
N ALA A 407 13.32 21.00 -10.42
CA ALA A 407 14.53 21.18 -11.22
C ALA A 407 14.26 20.94 -12.71
N TYR A 408 13.49 19.92 -13.06
CA TYR A 408 13.03 19.67 -14.42
C TYR A 408 12.18 20.84 -14.95
N TYR A 409 11.16 21.25 -14.18
CA TYR A 409 10.21 22.29 -14.61
C TYR A 409 10.87 23.67 -14.77
N ARG A 410 11.84 23.99 -13.91
CA ARG A 410 12.58 25.25 -13.93
C ARG A 410 13.89 25.21 -14.72
N GLN A 411 14.23 24.07 -15.33
CA GLN A 411 15.46 23.87 -16.09
C GLN A 411 16.72 24.20 -15.27
N VAL A 412 16.75 23.73 -14.02
CA VAL A 412 17.92 23.89 -13.14
C VAL A 412 19.02 22.92 -13.59
N ASN A 413 20.20 23.45 -13.91
CA ASN A 413 21.28 22.70 -14.54
C ASN A 413 22.12 21.84 -13.58
N THR A 414 21.90 21.92 -12.27
CA THR A 414 22.70 21.18 -11.29
C THR A 414 21.86 20.77 -10.09
N LEU A 415 21.79 19.46 -9.85
CA LEU A 415 21.22 18.85 -8.66
C LEU A 415 22.40 18.32 -7.84
N LEU A 416 22.77 19.04 -6.78
CA LEU A 416 23.73 18.55 -5.81
C LEU A 416 22.94 17.99 -4.60
N PRO A 417 23.31 16.79 -4.12
CA PRO A 417 22.82 16.27 -2.84
C PRO A 417 23.27 17.13 -1.67
#